data_AF-A0A952QPC5-F1
#
_entry.id   AF-A0A952QPC5-F1
#
_cell.length_a   1.000
_cell.length_b   1.000
_cell.length_c   1.000
_cell.angle_alpha   90.00
_cell.angle_beta   90.00
_cell.angle_gamma   90.00
#
_symmetry.space_group_name_H-M   'P 1'
#
loop_
_entity.id
_entity.type
_entity.pdbx_description
1 polymer ?
#
loop_
_entity_poly.entity_id
_entity_poly.type
_entity_poly.pdbx_seq_one_letter_code
_entity_poly.pdbx_strand_id
1 'polypeptide(L)' 'LRADELQLSYCITVHKAQGSRYQCVVFIIPERECGAFAVEERMQYVGRTRGREATVCMVY' A
#
# COMPACT_ATOMS: atom_id res chain seq x y z
N LEU A 1 10.08 -8.52 20.51
CA LEU A 1 9.85 -7.11 20.11
C LEU A 1 9.60 -6.35 21.39
N ARG A 2 10.40 -5.32 21.63
CA ARG A 2 10.14 -4.41 22.75
C ARG A 2 8.97 -3.50 22.36
N ALA A 3 8.20 -3.00 23.33
CA ALA A 3 6.98 -2.24 23.05
C ALA A 3 7.25 -0.94 22.26
N ASP A 4 8.43 -0.36 22.44
CA ASP A 4 8.96 0.81 21.75
C ASP A 4 9.35 0.54 20.28
N GLU A 5 9.41 -0.72 19.85
CA GLU A 5 9.68 -1.11 18.45
C GLU A 5 8.40 -1.30 17.62
N LEU A 6 7.22 -1.21 18.25
CA LEU A 6 5.93 -1.37 17.58
C LEU A 6 5.47 -0.05 16.96
N GLN A 7 4.90 -0.15 15.75
CA GLN A 7 4.34 0.99 15.02
C GLN A 7 2.86 0.74 14.74
N LEU A 8 2.06 1.80 14.71
CA LEU A 8 0.68 1.73 14.25
C LEU A 8 0.64 1.22 12.81
N SER A 9 -0.28 0.30 12.51
CA SER A 9 -0.34 -0.41 11.22
C SER A 9 -1.70 -0.26 10.51
N TYR A 10 -2.48 0.77 10.84
CA TYR A 10 -3.74 1.06 10.15
C TYR A 10 -3.53 1.32 8.66
N CYS A 11 -2.41 1.96 8.31
CA CYS A 11 -1.90 2.05 6.96
C CYS A 11 -0.44 1.59 6.95
N ILE A 12 -0.06 0.83 5.93
CA ILE A 12 1.32 0.35 5.74
C ILE A 12 1.78 0.72 4.34
N THR A 13 3.09 0.91 4.18
CA THR A 13 3.67 1.17 2.87
C THR A 13 3.57 -0.07 1.99
N VAL A 14 3.51 0.12 0.67
CA VAL A 14 3.49 -0.98 -0.30
C VAL A 14 4.70 -1.90 -0.11
N HIS A 15 5.87 -1.33 0.22
CA HIS A 15 7.08 -2.10 0.55
C HIS A 15 6.91 -3.04 1.73
N LYS A 16 6.35 -2.55 2.86
CA LYS A 16 6.09 -3.39 4.04
C LYS A 16 5.02 -4.46 3.76
N ALA A 17 4.12 -4.20 2.81
CA ALA A 17 3.08 -5.15 2.40
C ALA A 17 3.56 -6.19 1.36
N GLN A 18 4.82 -6.13 0.89
CA GLN A 18 5.33 -7.07 -0.11
C GLN A 18 5.28 -8.51 0.43
N GLY A 19 4.76 -9.43 -0.39
CA GLY A 19 4.56 -10.84 -0.01
C GLY A 19 3.28 -11.11 0.78
N SER A 20 2.72 -10.12 1.47
CA SER A 20 1.43 -10.24 2.15
C SER A 20 0.25 -10.12 1.19
N ARG A 21 -0.90 -10.69 1.56
CA ARG A 21 -2.19 -10.50 0.87
C ARG A 21 -3.33 -10.36 1.87
N TYR A 22 -4.30 -9.54 1.52
CA TYR A 22 -5.45 -9.20 2.37
C TYR A 22 -6.75 -9.47 1.61
N GLN A 23 -7.86 -9.69 2.32
CA GLN A 23 -9.15 -9.93 1.68
C GLN A 23 -9.56 -8.73 0.81
N CYS A 24 -9.56 -7.54 1.42
CA CYS A 24 -9.81 -6.26 0.77
C CYS A 24 -8.66 -5.29 1.04
N VAL A 25 -8.29 -4.48 0.03
CA VAL A 25 -7.25 -3.45 0.14
C VAL A 25 -7.78 -2.11 -0.33
N VAL A 26 -7.52 -1.05 0.45
CA VAL A 26 -7.65 0.33 -0.01
C VAL A 26 -6.25 0.81 -0.34
N PHE A 27 -5.99 1.10 -1.62
CA PHE A 27 -4.69 1.52 -2.10
C PHE A 27 -4.73 3.02 -2.43
N ILE A 28 -4.01 3.79 -1.63
CA ILE A 28 -3.99 5.25 -1.67
C ILE A 28 -2.81 5.73 -2.53
N ILE A 29 -3.09 6.53 -3.56
CA ILE A 29 -2.11 7.01 -4.55
C ILE A 29 -2.14 8.55 -4.56
N PRO A 30 -1.15 9.23 -3.94
CA PRO A 30 -1.05 10.69 -4.01
C PRO A 30 -0.50 11.14 -5.38
N GLU A 31 -1.22 12.02 -6.08
CA GLU A 31 -0.82 12.50 -7.41
C GLU A 31 0.29 13.55 -7.35
N ARG A 32 0.28 14.43 -6.34
CA ARG A 32 1.11 15.65 -6.33
C ARG A 32 2.38 15.54 -5.50
N GLU A 33 2.30 14.88 -4.34
CA GLU A 33 3.35 14.96 -3.31
C GLU A 33 4.41 13.87 -3.43
N CYS A 34 4.12 12.77 -4.14
CA CYS A 34 5.05 11.65 -4.33
C CYS A 34 5.26 11.31 -5.82
N GLY A 35 5.10 12.31 -6.69
CA GLY A 35 4.82 12.24 -8.14
C GLY A 35 5.70 11.37 -9.05
N ALA A 36 6.75 10.72 -8.55
CA ALA A 36 7.47 9.66 -9.27
C ALA A 36 7.20 8.25 -8.72
N PHE A 37 7.12 8.11 -7.40
CA PHE A 37 7.00 6.82 -6.72
C PHE A 37 5.55 6.27 -6.74
N ALA A 38 4.57 7.16 -6.61
CA ALA A 38 3.15 6.80 -6.72
C ALA A 38 2.74 6.47 -8.17
N VAL A 39 3.50 6.97 -9.14
CA VAL A 39 3.23 6.85 -10.59
C VAL A 39 3.99 5.68 -11.22
N GLU A 40 4.99 5.12 -10.54
CA GLU A 40 5.70 3.92 -11.01
C GLU A 40 4.73 2.74 -11.18
N GLU A 41 4.64 2.24 -12.42
CA GLU A 41 3.72 1.16 -12.80
C GLU A 41 3.92 -0.11 -11.95
N ARG A 42 5.18 -0.44 -11.66
CA ARG A 42 5.55 -1.56 -10.77
C ARG A 42 4.94 -1.40 -9.38
N MET A 43 5.02 -0.21 -8.79
CA MET A 43 4.51 0.05 -7.45
C MET A 43 2.99 -0.01 -7.42
N GLN A 44 2.33 0.51 -8.46
CA GLN A 44 0.89 0.36 -8.60
C GLN A 44 0.47 -1.09 -8.79
N TYR A 45 1.19 -1.87 -9.59
CA TYR A 45 0.92 -3.29 -9.79
C TYR A 45 1.03 -4.09 -8.49
N VAL A 46 2.09 -3.84 -7.70
CA VAL A 46 2.27 -4.50 -6.40
C VAL A 46 1.12 -4.14 -5.45
N GLY A 47 0.73 -2.87 -5.37
CA GLY A 47 -0.41 -2.40 -4.55
C GLY A 47 -1.74 -3.04 -4.98
N ARG A 48 -2.05 -3.01 -6.28
CA ARG A 48 -3.26 -3.60 -6.88
C ARG A 48 -3.39 -5.09 -6.59
N THR A 49 -2.28 -5.82 -6.60
CA THR A 49 -2.24 -7.26 -6.36
C THR A 49 -2.23 -7.65 -4.87
N ARG A 50 -2.32 -6.72 -3.92
CA ARG A 50 -2.40 -7.09 -2.49
C ARG A 50 -3.78 -7.61 -2.07
N GLY A 51 -4.85 -7.16 -2.74
CA GLY A 51 -6.22 -7.66 -2.50
C GLY A 51 -6.43 -9.06 -3.09
N ARG A 52 -7.20 -9.90 -2.37
CA ARG A 52 -7.64 -11.22 -2.85
C ARG A 52 -8.99 -11.13 -3.53
N GLU A 53 -9.94 -10.42 -2.91
CA GLU A 53 -11.30 -10.26 -3.42
C GLU A 53 -11.49 -8.87 -4.04
N ALA A 54 -10.98 -7.83 -3.38
CA ALA A 54 -11.12 -6.46 -3.86
C ALA A 54 -9.88 -5.61 -3.56
N THR A 55 -9.53 -4.74 -4.50
CA THR A 55 -8.61 -3.62 -4.28
C THR A 55 -9.26 -2.34 -4.79
N VAL A 56 -9.54 -1.41 -3.89
CA VAL A 56 -10.06 -0.07 -4.23
C VAL A 56 -8.88 0.87 -4.35
N CYS A 57 -8.68 1.46 -5.54
CA CYS A 57 -7.63 2.45 -5.74
C CYS A 57 -8.22 3.85 -5.53
N MET A 58 -7.70 4.58 -4.54
CA MET A 58 -8.08 5.98 -4.28
C MET A 58 -6.93 6.87 -4.73
N VAL A 59 -7.18 7.63 -5.78
CA VAL A 59 -6.25 8.62 -6.33
C VAL A 59 -6.67 10.00 -5.82
N TYR A 60 -5.75 10.77 -5.26
CA TYR A 60 -6.03 12.11 -4.71
C TYR A 60 -4.87 13.10 -4.91
#